data_AF-A0A2E5ZN79-F1
#
_entry.id   AF-A0A2E5ZN79-F1
#
_cell.length_a   1.000
_cell.length_b   1.000
_cell.length_c   1.000
_cell.angle_alpha   90.00
_cell.angle_beta   90.00
_cell.angle_gamma   90.00
#
_symmetry.space_group_name_H-M   'P 1'
#
loop_
_entity.id
_entity.type
_entity.pdbx_description
1 polymer ?
#
loop_
_entity_poly.entity_id
_entity_poly.type
_entity_poly.pdbx_seq_one_letter_code
_entity_poly.pdbx_strand_id
1 'polypeptide(L)'
;MTQGYLIYLPDYKDSVAMALRAMESAKKHKWKVQLYEGVNGSNVRLEDYNLRSSLVNKKCQRLLERPGTQGCFLSQYLLWEKCFVSQTPICIFEHDVIFKKPMGEIEDCDVYKFEGFNKAKPIAPGNWYEGARAYHITPDGARKLLDWVFENGAMPADWMLCDGIVNMKFDKNNKVTYKSDVSFTRDLT
;
A
#
# COMPACT_ATOMS: atom_id res chain seq x y z
N MET A 1 -16.64 7.91 -8.95
CA MET A 1 -15.20 8.00 -8.66
C MET A 1 -14.90 7.08 -7.50
N THR A 2 -13.88 6.23 -7.63
CA THR A 2 -13.47 5.24 -6.62
C THR A 2 -13.08 5.92 -5.30
N GLN A 3 -13.46 5.34 -4.17
CA GLN A 3 -13.09 5.83 -2.85
C GLN A 3 -11.60 5.56 -2.57
N GLY A 4 -10.88 6.59 -2.16
CA GLY A 4 -9.51 6.51 -1.69
C GLY A 4 -9.39 6.49 -0.16
N TYR A 5 -8.43 5.72 0.34
CA TYR A 5 -8.03 5.66 1.74
C TYR A 5 -6.57 6.08 1.85
N LEU A 6 -6.32 7.17 2.55
CA LEU A 6 -4.97 7.71 2.79
C LEU A 6 -4.50 7.26 4.17
N ILE A 7 -3.61 6.27 4.18
CA ILE A 7 -2.98 5.71 5.38
C ILE A 7 -2.09 6.77 6.02
N TYR A 8 -2.33 7.05 7.29
CA TYR A 8 -1.46 7.91 8.11
C TYR A 8 -1.40 7.39 9.55
N LEU A 9 -0.32 7.69 10.25
CA LEU A 9 -0.19 7.47 11.69
C LEU A 9 -0.50 8.79 12.44
N PRO A 10 -1.56 8.84 13.27
CA PRO A 10 -2.02 10.08 13.91
C PRO A 10 -1.09 10.59 15.02
N ASP A 11 -0.37 9.69 15.70
CA ASP A 11 0.54 10.04 16.79
C ASP A 11 1.86 10.67 16.31
N TYR A 12 2.12 10.65 15.00
CA TYR A 12 3.37 11.12 14.42
C TYR A 12 3.15 12.38 13.61
N LYS A 13 3.65 13.52 14.12
CA LYS A 13 3.46 14.85 13.52
C LYS A 13 3.86 14.92 12.04
N ASP A 14 4.97 14.29 11.66
CA ASP A 14 5.42 14.29 10.26
C ASP A 14 4.49 13.50 9.35
N SER A 15 3.97 12.37 9.83
CA SER A 15 2.97 11.59 9.13
C SER A 15 1.67 12.39 8.94
N VAL A 16 1.21 13.07 9.99
CA VAL A 16 0.03 13.97 9.92
C VAL A 16 0.27 15.11 8.93
N ALA A 17 1.43 15.77 8.98
CA ALA A 17 1.76 16.87 8.08
C ALA A 17 1.78 16.43 6.61
N MET A 18 2.39 15.28 6.30
CA MET A 18 2.38 14.70 4.96
C MET A 18 0.96 14.33 4.52
N ALA A 19 0.17 13.71 5.40
CA ALA A 19 -1.21 13.34 5.10
C ALA A 19 -2.10 14.55 4.80
N LEU A 20 -1.97 15.64 5.57
CA LEU A 20 -2.69 16.90 5.32
C LEU A 20 -2.32 17.50 3.96
N ARG A 21 -1.02 17.49 3.60
CA ARG A 21 -0.57 17.93 2.28
C ARG A 21 -1.15 17.05 1.16
N ALA A 22 -1.16 15.74 1.34
CA ALA A 22 -1.76 14.80 0.40
C ALA A 22 -3.26 15.07 0.23
N MET A 23 -4.01 15.25 1.33
CA MET A 23 -5.44 15.58 1.32
C MET A 23 -5.75 16.90 0.59
N GLU A 24 -4.93 17.93 0.79
CA GLU A 24 -5.09 19.22 0.10
C GLU A 24 -4.91 19.07 -1.42
N SER A 25 -3.87 18.33 -1.84
CA SER A 25 -3.66 18.05 -3.26
C SER A 25 -4.76 17.16 -3.86
N ALA A 26 -5.28 16.20 -3.09
CA ALA A 26 -6.40 15.35 -3.49
C ALA A 26 -7.65 16.19 -3.78
N LYS A 27 -8.00 17.10 -2.85
CA LYS A 27 -9.12 18.04 -2.98
C LYS A 27 -8.96 18.94 -4.21
N LYS A 28 -7.78 19.52 -4.42
CA LYS A 28 -7.46 20.35 -5.60
C LYS A 28 -7.73 19.60 -6.92
N HIS A 29 -7.43 18.31 -6.97
CA HIS A 29 -7.63 17.47 -8.14
C HIS A 29 -8.93 16.64 -8.11
N LYS A 30 -9.84 16.98 -7.20
CA LYS A 30 -11.19 16.40 -7.07
C LYS A 30 -11.20 14.89 -6.82
N TRP A 31 -10.17 14.35 -6.15
CA TRP A 31 -10.17 12.95 -5.72
C TRP A 31 -11.10 12.77 -4.51
N LYS A 32 -11.84 11.66 -4.49
CA LYS A 32 -12.62 11.24 -3.32
C LYS A 32 -11.71 10.45 -2.37
N VAL A 33 -11.08 11.13 -1.40
CA VAL A 33 -10.13 10.52 -0.45
C VAL A 33 -10.59 10.82 0.98
N GLN A 34 -10.41 9.85 1.87
CA GLN A 34 -10.55 10.03 3.31
C GLN A 34 -9.32 9.50 4.04
N LEU A 35 -9.04 10.03 5.22
CA LEU A 35 -7.98 9.52 6.08
C LEU A 35 -8.32 8.11 6.58
N TYR A 36 -7.30 7.29 6.71
CA TYR A 36 -7.36 5.96 7.28
C TYR A 36 -6.23 5.81 8.29
N GLU A 37 -6.56 5.53 9.54
CA GLU A 37 -5.57 5.33 10.58
C GLU A 37 -4.79 4.04 10.30
N GLY A 38 -3.50 4.17 10.04
CA GLY A 38 -2.60 3.06 9.80
C GLY A 38 -2.24 2.33 11.09
N VAL A 39 -1.82 1.08 10.94
CA VAL A 39 -1.35 0.26 12.06
C VAL A 39 0.05 0.72 12.48
N ASN A 40 0.18 1.11 13.74
CA ASN A 40 1.48 1.38 14.35
C ASN A 40 2.17 0.06 14.73
N GLY A 41 3.14 -0.35 13.91
CA GLY A 41 3.85 -1.61 14.11
C GLY A 41 4.79 -1.64 15.32
N SER A 42 4.95 -0.54 16.07
CA SER A 42 5.62 -0.54 17.38
C SER A 42 4.73 -1.13 18.47
N ASN A 43 3.41 -1.08 18.28
CA ASN A 43 2.42 -1.53 19.26
C ASN A 43 1.72 -2.83 18.85
N VAL A 44 1.75 -3.17 17.56
CA VAL A 44 0.97 -4.25 16.96
C VAL A 44 1.84 -5.12 16.07
N ARG A 45 1.62 -6.43 16.12
CA ARG A 45 2.35 -7.44 15.35
C ARG A 45 1.45 -8.23 14.42
N LEU A 46 2.05 -8.97 13.49
CA LEU A 46 1.35 -9.89 12.58
C LEU A 46 0.52 -10.92 13.36
N GLU A 47 1.07 -11.43 14.47
CA GLU A 47 0.44 -12.46 15.29
C GLU A 47 -0.87 -11.99 15.92
N ASP A 48 -1.02 -10.69 16.19
CA ASP A 48 -2.27 -10.10 16.70
C ASP A 48 -3.44 -10.24 15.70
N TYR A 49 -3.11 -10.47 14.41
CA TYR A 49 -4.07 -10.75 13.33
C TYR A 49 -4.05 -12.22 12.89
N ASN A 50 -3.43 -13.12 13.67
CA ASN A 50 -3.19 -14.52 13.29
C ASN A 50 -2.40 -14.68 11.97
N LEU A 51 -1.56 -13.70 11.64
CA LEU A 51 -0.69 -13.74 10.47
C LEU A 51 0.72 -14.17 10.87
N ARG A 52 1.48 -14.67 9.89
CA ARG A 52 2.90 -15.03 10.02
C ARG A 52 3.72 -14.37 8.92
N SER A 53 4.99 -14.11 9.17
CA SER A 53 5.91 -13.70 8.11
C SER A 53 6.16 -14.85 7.11
N SER A 54 6.36 -14.51 5.84
CA SER A 54 6.64 -15.50 4.81
C SER A 54 8.02 -16.14 4.99
N LEU A 55 8.08 -17.45 4.79
CA LEU A 55 9.32 -18.23 4.86
C LEU A 55 10.09 -18.26 3.52
N VAL A 56 9.55 -17.61 2.48
CA VAL A 56 10.08 -17.64 1.11
C VAL A 56 11.55 -17.15 1.04
N ASN A 57 11.96 -16.21 1.89
CA ASN A 57 13.34 -15.76 1.98
C ASN A 57 13.67 -15.11 3.33
N LYS A 58 14.84 -15.39 3.92
CA LYS A 58 15.36 -14.73 5.13
C LYS A 58 15.37 -13.20 5.06
N LYS A 59 15.56 -12.61 3.87
CA LYS A 59 15.48 -11.15 3.69
C LYS A 59 14.07 -10.63 3.97
N CYS A 60 13.03 -11.37 3.59
CA CYS A 60 11.63 -11.01 3.85
C CYS A 60 11.37 -10.91 5.36
N GLN A 61 11.75 -11.96 6.09
CA GLN A 61 11.59 -12.04 7.54
C GLN A 61 12.26 -10.86 8.24
N ARG A 62 13.55 -10.62 7.95
CA ARG A 62 14.30 -9.50 8.53
C ARG A 62 13.71 -8.13 8.23
N LEU A 63 13.08 -7.95 7.06
CA LEU A 63 12.40 -6.68 6.75
C LEU A 63 11.12 -6.53 7.56
N LEU A 64 10.32 -7.59 7.68
CA LEU A 64 9.09 -7.59 8.47
C LEU A 64 9.31 -7.52 9.98
N GLU A 65 10.49 -7.88 10.48
CA GLU A 65 10.86 -7.64 11.89
C GLU A 65 10.90 -6.14 12.25
N ARG A 66 11.01 -5.25 11.25
CA ARG A 66 11.00 -3.81 11.50
C ARG A 66 9.57 -3.34 11.78
N PRO A 67 9.31 -2.68 12.93
CA PRO A 67 8.00 -2.13 13.28
C PRO A 67 7.35 -1.36 12.13
N GLY A 68 8.10 -0.46 11.49
CA GLY A 68 7.59 0.34 10.37
C GLY A 68 7.19 -0.47 9.15
N THR A 69 7.93 -1.54 8.82
CA THR A 69 7.59 -2.40 7.66
C THR A 69 6.38 -3.27 7.96
N GLN A 70 6.29 -3.81 9.17
CA GLN A 70 5.13 -4.59 9.63
C GLN A 70 3.85 -3.74 9.69
N GLY A 71 3.92 -2.54 10.28
CA GLY A 71 2.79 -1.60 10.32
C GLY A 71 2.33 -1.17 8.92
N CYS A 72 3.27 -0.92 8.01
CA CYS A 72 2.97 -0.65 6.59
C CYS A 72 2.22 -1.83 5.95
N PHE A 73 2.73 -3.07 6.10
CA PHE A 73 2.04 -4.26 5.60
C PHE A 73 0.64 -4.41 6.19
N LEU A 74 0.48 -4.32 7.51
CA LEU A 74 -0.81 -4.51 8.19
C LEU A 74 -1.84 -3.45 7.75
N SER A 75 -1.42 -2.19 7.60
CA SER A 75 -2.29 -1.12 7.11
C SER A 75 -2.84 -1.41 5.71
N GLN A 76 -2.00 -1.95 4.84
CA GLN A 76 -2.36 -2.31 3.47
C GLN A 76 -3.25 -3.57 3.46
N TYR A 77 -2.89 -4.59 4.25
CA TYR A 77 -3.65 -5.83 4.43
C TYR A 77 -5.10 -5.58 4.86
N LEU A 78 -5.32 -4.73 5.86
CA LEU A 78 -6.67 -4.40 6.34
C LEU A 78 -7.50 -3.66 5.27
N LEU A 79 -6.87 -2.88 4.40
CA LEU A 79 -7.55 -2.26 3.26
C LEU A 79 -7.82 -3.26 2.13
N TRP A 80 -6.97 -4.28 1.93
CA TRP A 80 -7.29 -5.40 1.04
C TRP A 80 -8.50 -6.18 1.55
N GLU A 81 -8.51 -6.55 2.83
CA GLU A 81 -9.67 -7.19 3.46
C GLU A 81 -10.93 -6.33 3.30
N LYS A 82 -10.83 -5.02 3.54
CA LYS A 82 -11.94 -4.08 3.32
C LYS A 82 -12.44 -4.09 1.88
N CYS A 83 -11.54 -4.05 0.90
CA CYS A 83 -11.88 -4.11 -0.53
C CYS A 83 -12.64 -5.41 -0.86
N PHE A 84 -12.10 -6.54 -0.39
CA PHE A 84 -12.69 -7.85 -0.60
C PHE A 84 -14.05 -7.99 0.08
N VAL A 85 -14.17 -7.68 1.38
CA VAL A 85 -15.43 -7.82 2.13
C VAL A 85 -16.53 -6.90 1.57
N SER A 86 -16.18 -5.67 1.19
CA SER A 86 -17.15 -4.72 0.62
C SER A 86 -17.49 -4.97 -0.85
N GLN A 87 -16.76 -5.88 -1.52
CA GLN A 87 -16.86 -6.15 -2.95
C GLN A 87 -16.87 -4.87 -3.80
N THR A 88 -16.10 -3.86 -3.36
CA THR A 88 -16.05 -2.55 -3.98
C THR A 88 -14.60 -2.18 -4.21
N PRO A 89 -14.19 -1.82 -5.45
CA PRO A 89 -12.84 -1.34 -5.71
C PRO A 89 -12.51 -0.08 -4.88
N ILE A 90 -11.28 0.01 -4.41
CA ILE A 90 -10.78 1.15 -3.63
C ILE A 90 -9.44 1.63 -4.15
N CYS A 91 -9.08 2.86 -3.81
CA CYS A 91 -7.70 3.33 -3.92
C CYS A 91 -7.05 3.35 -2.55
N ILE A 92 -5.79 2.96 -2.49
CA ILE A 92 -4.97 2.97 -1.28
C ILE A 92 -3.79 3.89 -1.51
N PHE A 93 -3.58 4.79 -0.55
CA PHE A 93 -2.55 5.81 -0.60
C PHE A 93 -1.77 5.83 0.71
N GLU A 94 -0.45 6.02 0.65
CA GLU A 94 0.38 6.35 1.80
C GLU A 94 0.43 7.88 2.00
N HIS A 95 0.64 8.32 3.24
CA HIS A 95 0.61 9.74 3.62
C HIS A 95 1.52 10.68 2.80
N ASP A 96 2.56 10.19 2.14
CA ASP A 96 3.59 10.98 1.48
C ASP A 96 3.27 11.29 0.01
N VAL A 97 2.12 10.84 -0.50
CA VAL A 97 1.69 11.10 -1.88
C VAL A 97 1.32 12.57 -2.11
N ILE A 98 1.36 12.97 -3.38
CA ILE A 98 0.88 14.25 -3.90
C ILE A 98 0.11 13.99 -5.19
N PHE A 99 -1.16 14.39 -5.21
CA PHE A 99 -2.00 14.32 -6.39
C PHE A 99 -1.67 15.48 -7.33
N LYS A 100 -1.49 15.19 -8.62
CA LYS A 100 -1.06 16.17 -9.65
C LYS A 100 -2.12 16.40 -10.73
N LYS A 101 -3.03 15.43 -10.92
CA LYS A 101 -4.09 15.42 -11.93
C LYS A 101 -5.33 14.68 -11.40
N PRO A 102 -6.52 14.87 -11.98
CA PRO A 102 -7.69 14.02 -11.68
C PRO A 102 -7.42 12.53 -11.97
N MET A 103 -8.16 11.63 -11.32
CA MET A 103 -8.01 10.17 -11.45
C MET A 103 -8.08 9.65 -12.89
N GLY A 104 -8.98 10.21 -13.70
CA GLY A 104 -9.20 9.76 -15.08
C GLY A 104 -9.59 8.28 -15.16
N GLU A 105 -9.26 7.65 -16.28
CA GLU A 105 -9.53 6.23 -16.52
C GLU A 105 -8.50 5.34 -15.81
N ILE A 106 -8.97 4.14 -15.44
CA ILE A 106 -8.21 3.06 -14.83
C ILE A 106 -8.32 1.87 -15.77
N GLU A 107 -7.18 1.30 -16.18
CA GLU A 107 -7.16 0.10 -17.02
C GLU A 107 -7.68 -1.12 -16.24
N ASP A 108 -8.33 -2.05 -16.96
CA ASP A 108 -8.82 -3.29 -16.38
C ASP A 108 -7.66 -4.19 -15.93
N CYS A 109 -7.51 -4.34 -14.61
CA CYS A 109 -6.47 -5.11 -13.94
C CYS A 109 -6.80 -5.32 -12.46
N ASP A 110 -6.03 -6.17 -11.78
CA ASP A 110 -6.19 -6.38 -10.33
C ASP A 110 -5.71 -5.16 -9.54
N VAL A 111 -4.54 -4.62 -9.95
CA VAL A 111 -3.87 -3.48 -9.31
C VAL A 111 -3.42 -2.48 -10.37
N TYR A 112 -3.90 -1.24 -10.27
CA TYR A 112 -3.44 -0.13 -11.12
C TYR A 112 -2.60 0.83 -10.26
N LYS A 113 -1.28 0.82 -10.44
CA LYS A 113 -0.36 1.67 -9.67
C LYS A 113 -0.30 3.08 -10.25
N PHE A 114 -0.50 4.09 -9.40
CA PHE A 114 -0.34 5.50 -9.75
C PHE A 114 1.08 6.02 -9.48
N GLU A 115 1.86 5.32 -8.67
CA GLU A 115 3.24 5.64 -8.30
C GLU A 115 4.00 4.32 -8.03
N GLY A 116 5.33 4.33 -8.09
CA GLY A 116 6.15 3.17 -7.74
C GLY A 116 6.45 2.27 -8.93
N PHE A 117 7.15 2.83 -9.93
CA PHE A 117 7.38 2.24 -11.25
C PHE A 117 8.78 1.63 -11.43
N ASN A 118 9.67 1.81 -10.46
CA ASN A 118 11.02 1.27 -10.52
C ASN A 118 10.98 -0.24 -10.25
N LYS A 119 11.32 -1.03 -11.26
CA LYS A 119 11.44 -2.48 -11.12
C LYS A 119 12.65 -2.82 -10.24
N ALA A 120 12.44 -3.63 -9.22
CA ALA A 120 13.49 -4.09 -8.32
C ALA A 120 13.96 -5.52 -8.67
N LYS A 121 14.96 -6.02 -7.92
CA LYS A 121 15.41 -7.42 -8.07
C LYS A 121 14.23 -8.36 -7.79
N PRO A 122 13.88 -9.28 -8.71
CA PRO A 122 12.74 -10.17 -8.55
C PRO A 122 12.79 -10.97 -7.24
N ILE A 123 11.62 -11.29 -6.74
CA ILE A 123 11.39 -12.20 -5.61
C ILE A 123 10.84 -13.51 -6.15
N ALA A 124 10.78 -14.56 -5.32
CA ALA A 124 10.32 -15.87 -5.76
C ALA A 124 8.94 -15.85 -6.46
N PRO A 125 7.92 -15.11 -5.97
CA PRO A 125 6.63 -15.08 -6.67
C PRO A 125 6.68 -14.31 -7.99
N GLY A 126 7.55 -13.32 -8.17
CA GLY A 126 7.62 -12.59 -9.44
C GLY A 126 8.39 -11.28 -9.43
N ASN A 127 8.15 -10.48 -10.46
CA ASN A 127 8.64 -9.11 -10.56
C ASN A 127 7.78 -8.18 -9.71
N TRP A 128 8.45 -7.36 -8.89
CA TRP A 128 7.82 -6.35 -8.07
C TRP A 128 8.46 -4.99 -8.34
N TYR A 129 7.74 -3.95 -7.94
CA TYR A 129 8.08 -2.57 -8.21
C TYR A 129 8.04 -1.78 -6.91
N GLU A 130 9.03 -0.93 -6.70
CA GLU A 130 9.23 -0.22 -5.45
C GLU A 130 7.98 0.57 -5.01
N GLY A 131 7.65 0.49 -3.72
CA GLY A 131 6.62 1.29 -3.07
C GLY A 131 5.19 0.79 -3.29
N ALA A 132 4.41 0.76 -2.21
CA ALA A 132 2.95 0.55 -2.22
C ALA A 132 2.21 1.87 -1.99
N ARG A 133 2.79 2.99 -2.46
CA ARG A 133 2.38 4.35 -2.08
C ARG A 133 1.04 4.78 -2.64
N ALA A 134 0.72 4.40 -3.87
CA ALA A 134 -0.51 4.87 -4.52
C ALA A 134 -0.98 3.87 -5.57
N TYR A 135 -2.14 3.25 -5.34
CA TYR A 135 -2.71 2.32 -6.31
C TYR A 135 -4.23 2.18 -6.14
N HIS A 136 -4.88 1.74 -7.21
CA HIS A 136 -6.24 1.22 -7.19
C HIS A 136 -6.19 -0.31 -7.14
N ILE A 137 -7.12 -0.93 -6.41
CA ILE A 137 -7.25 -2.38 -6.29
C ILE A 137 -8.71 -2.81 -6.43
N THR A 138 -8.93 -3.91 -7.15
CA THR A 138 -10.24 -4.55 -7.30
C THR A 138 -10.49 -5.59 -6.20
N PRO A 139 -11.74 -6.01 -5.97
CA PRO A 139 -12.04 -7.11 -5.04
C PRO A 139 -11.31 -8.42 -5.38
N ASP A 140 -11.17 -8.75 -6.66
CA ASP A 140 -10.41 -9.92 -7.11
C ASP A 140 -8.91 -9.78 -6.87
N GLY A 141 -8.34 -8.60 -7.10
CA GLY A 141 -6.95 -8.31 -6.77
C GLY A 141 -6.70 -8.43 -5.27
N ALA A 142 -7.60 -7.89 -4.45
CA ALA A 142 -7.52 -8.00 -3.00
C ALA A 142 -7.61 -9.46 -2.53
N ARG A 143 -8.56 -10.24 -3.08
CA ARG A 143 -8.67 -11.68 -2.79
C ARG A 143 -7.37 -12.42 -3.08
N LYS A 144 -6.76 -12.22 -4.25
CA LYS A 144 -5.48 -12.86 -4.63
C LYS A 144 -4.37 -12.55 -3.62
N LEU A 145 -4.28 -11.31 -3.15
CA LEU A 145 -3.31 -10.92 -2.12
C LEU A 145 -3.60 -11.60 -0.78
N LEU A 146 -4.87 -11.64 -0.34
CA LEU A 146 -5.28 -12.26 0.91
C LEU A 146 -5.04 -13.78 0.90
N ASP A 147 -5.44 -14.46 -0.17
CA ASP A 147 -5.21 -15.90 -0.39
C ASP A 147 -3.70 -16.20 -0.32
N TRP A 148 -2.88 -15.37 -0.97
CA TRP A 148 -1.43 -15.51 -0.92
C TRP A 148 -0.86 -15.36 0.50
N VAL A 149 -1.32 -14.37 1.27
CA VAL A 149 -0.90 -14.19 2.67
C VAL A 149 -1.28 -15.39 3.51
N PHE A 150 -2.48 -15.94 3.33
CA PHE A 150 -2.96 -17.10 4.08
C PHE A 150 -2.08 -18.34 3.84
N GLU A 151 -1.77 -18.61 2.57
CA GLU A 151 -0.96 -19.76 2.17
C GLU A 151 0.53 -19.58 2.53
N ASN A 152 1.10 -18.42 2.20
CA ASN A 152 2.55 -18.22 2.13
C ASN A 152 3.11 -17.31 3.22
N GLY A 153 2.27 -16.64 3.99
CA GLY A 153 2.64 -15.61 4.96
C GLY A 153 2.88 -14.23 4.35
N ALA A 154 2.98 -13.22 5.21
CA ALA A 154 3.18 -11.82 4.87
C ALA A 154 4.55 -11.56 4.24
N MET A 155 4.60 -10.61 3.29
CA MET A 155 5.82 -9.96 2.78
C MET A 155 5.67 -8.45 2.92
N PRO A 156 6.74 -7.63 2.78
CA PRO A 156 6.61 -6.19 2.65
C PRO A 156 5.51 -5.80 1.64
N ALA A 157 4.76 -4.73 1.90
CA ALA A 157 3.56 -4.39 1.11
C ALA A 157 3.84 -4.23 -0.40
N ASP A 158 4.99 -3.68 -0.76
CA ASP A 158 5.40 -3.52 -2.17
C ASP A 158 5.84 -4.84 -2.82
N TRP A 159 6.32 -5.81 -2.04
CA TRP A 159 6.61 -7.17 -2.51
C TRP A 159 5.34 -7.96 -2.79
N MET A 160 4.28 -7.70 -2.02
CA MET A 160 2.95 -8.29 -2.25
C MET A 160 2.36 -7.83 -3.59
N LEU A 161 2.65 -6.60 -4.02
CA LEU A 161 2.28 -6.06 -5.34
C LEU A 161 3.25 -6.55 -6.43
N CYS A 162 3.22 -7.84 -6.75
CA CYS A 162 4.06 -8.45 -7.79
C CYS A 162 3.25 -9.22 -8.85
N ASP A 163 3.84 -9.36 -10.03
CA ASP A 163 3.18 -9.92 -11.23
C ASP A 163 2.90 -11.43 -11.16
N GLY A 164 3.42 -12.13 -10.15
CA GLY A 164 3.05 -13.51 -9.85
C GLY A 164 1.84 -13.68 -8.93
N ILE A 165 1.36 -12.59 -8.30
CA ILE A 165 0.18 -12.62 -7.44
C ILE A 165 -0.98 -11.86 -8.08
N VAL A 166 -0.70 -10.71 -8.69
CA VAL A 166 -1.71 -9.81 -9.26
C VAL A 166 -1.34 -9.36 -10.68
N ASN A 167 -2.33 -9.29 -11.57
CA ASN A 167 -2.21 -8.61 -12.85
C ASN A 167 -2.16 -7.09 -12.60
N MET A 168 -1.02 -6.48 -12.92
CA MET A 168 -0.74 -5.09 -12.56
C MET A 168 -0.52 -4.21 -13.80
N LYS A 169 -1.08 -2.99 -13.74
CA LYS A 169 -0.88 -1.93 -14.73
C LYS A 169 -0.36 -0.66 -14.05
N PHE A 170 0.22 0.24 -14.84
CA PHE A 170 0.93 1.42 -14.34
C PHE A 170 0.41 2.68 -15.00
N ASP A 171 0.20 3.72 -14.20
CA ASP A 171 -0.16 5.04 -14.71
C ASP A 171 0.99 5.69 -15.46
N LYS A 172 0.82 5.87 -16.77
CA LYS A 172 1.77 6.59 -17.62
C LYS A 172 1.56 8.11 -17.62
N ASN A 173 0.60 8.61 -16.85
CA ASN A 173 0.14 9.99 -16.91
C ASN A 173 0.66 10.88 -15.76
N ASN A 174 1.44 10.31 -14.84
CA ASN A 174 1.98 11.02 -13.68
C ASN A 174 0.86 11.71 -12.87
N LYS A 175 -0.23 10.98 -12.60
CA LYS A 175 -1.39 11.47 -11.84
C LYS A 175 -1.07 11.68 -10.36
N VAL A 176 -0.20 10.84 -9.80
CA VAL A 176 0.26 10.88 -8.41
C VAL A 176 1.78 10.82 -8.41
N THR A 177 2.38 11.60 -7.52
CA THR A 177 3.81 11.52 -7.19
C THR A 177 3.94 11.45 -5.67
N TYR A 178 5.14 11.51 -5.12
CA TYR A 178 5.34 11.53 -3.67
C TYR A 178 6.43 12.54 -3.30
N LYS A 179 6.39 12.99 -2.05
CA LYS A 179 7.48 13.76 -1.44
C LYS A 179 7.58 13.34 0.02
N SER A 180 8.57 12.54 0.35
CA SER A 180 8.82 12.14 1.73
C SER A 180 9.89 13.03 2.35
N ASP A 181 9.63 13.51 3.56
CA ASP A 181 10.63 14.19 4.38
C ASP A 181 11.23 13.22 5.44
N VAL A 182 10.61 12.05 5.67
CA VAL A 182 11.01 11.01 6.65
C VAL A 182 10.51 9.62 6.24
N SER A 183 11.29 8.55 6.47
CA SER A 183 10.91 7.18 6.08
C SER A 183 10.36 6.37 7.25
N PHE A 184 9.04 6.27 7.38
CA PHE A 184 8.41 5.52 8.48
C PHE A 184 8.63 4.00 8.43
N THR A 185 9.01 3.41 7.29
CA THR A 185 9.35 1.98 7.25
C THR A 185 10.76 1.69 7.79
N ARG A 186 11.64 2.71 7.83
CA ARG A 186 13.03 2.59 8.28
C ARG A 186 13.30 3.27 9.62
N ASP A 187 12.64 4.39 9.86
CA ASP A 187 12.96 5.35 10.91
C ASP A 187 11.88 5.38 12.01
N LEU A 188 10.86 4.51 11.94
CA LEU A 188 9.91 4.32 13.03
C LEU A 188 10.66 3.71 14.23
N THR A 189 10.88 4.55 15.23
CA THR A 189 11.46 4.19 16.54
C THR A 189 10.39 3.98 17.59
#